data_AF-A0A2V8V7X7-F1
#
_entry.id   AF-A0A2V8V7X7-F1
#
_cell.length_a   1.000
_cell.length_b   1.000
_cell.length_c   1.000
_cell.angle_alpha   90.00
_cell.angle_beta   90.00
_cell.angle_gamma   90.00
#
_symmetry.space_group_name_H-M   'P 1'
#
loop_
_entity.id
_entity.type
_entity.pdbx_description
1 polymer ?
#
loop_
_entity_poly.entity_id
_entity_poly.type
_entity_poly.pdbx_seq_one_letter_code
_entity_poly.pdbx_strand_id
1 'polypeptide(L)' 'MLDLRATTGWFFALLGVILAALGVFWPGLRASLTDLNVNLYCGIVMLAFGGVMLLLARKRS' A
#
# COMPACT_ATOMS: atom_id res chain seq x y z
N MET A 1 -17.27 16.00 -8.95
CA MET A 1 -16.51 14.80 -9.37
C MET A 1 -15.74 14.31 -8.15
N LEU A 2 -15.86 13.04 -7.78
CA LEU A 2 -15.06 12.44 -6.68
C LEU A 2 -13.58 12.75 -6.93
N ASP A 3 -12.87 13.27 -5.92
CA ASP A 3 -11.43 13.56 -6.06
C ASP A 3 -10.71 12.24 -6.35
N LEU A 4 -10.24 12.09 -7.59
CA LEU A 4 -9.59 10.88 -8.05
C LEU A 4 -8.38 10.53 -7.17
N ARG A 5 -7.71 11.55 -6.62
CA ARG A 5 -6.55 11.39 -5.74
C ARG A 5 -6.95 10.76 -4.41
N ALA A 6 -8.12 11.11 -3.89
CA ALA A 6 -8.64 10.53 -2.66
C ALA A 6 -9.04 9.06 -2.89
N THR A 7 -9.79 8.77 -3.96
CA THR A 7 -10.21 7.39 -4.27
C THR A 7 -9.01 6.48 -4.55
N THR A 8 -8.06 6.92 -5.38
CA THR A 8 -6.83 6.17 -5.67
C THR A 8 -5.94 6.05 -4.43
N GLY A 9 -5.81 7.12 -3.65
CA GLY A 9 -5.02 7.11 -2.41
C GLY A 9 -5.52 6.09 -1.40
N TRP A 10 -6.84 6.03 -1.17
CA TRP A 10 -7.45 5.04 -0.27
C TRP A 10 -7.29 3.61 -0.77
N PHE A 11 -7.45 3.38 -2.07
CA PHE A 11 -7.25 2.05 -2.65
C PHE A 11 -5.83 1.52 -2.43
N PHE A 12 -4.81 2.33 -2.77
CA PHE A 12 -3.42 1.93 -2.60
C PHE A 12 -3.01 1.84 -1.13
N ALA A 13 -3.52 2.73 -0.26
CA ALA A 13 -3.27 2.65 1.16
C ALA A 13 -3.85 1.36 1.75
N LEU A 14 -5.09 0.99 1.41
CA LEU A 14 -5.73 -0.23 1.89
C LEU A 14 -4.95 -1.49 1.47
N LEU A 15 -4.62 -1.62 0.18
CA LEU A 15 -3.83 -2.73 -0.32
C LEU A 15 -2.44 -2.77 0.32
N GLY A 16 -1.82 -1.61 0.48
CA GLY A 16 -0.53 -1.48 1.14
C GLY A 16 -0.56 -1.94 2.60
N VAL A 17 -1.59 -1.57 3.37
CA VAL A 17 -1.80 -2.06 4.74
C VAL A 17 -1.92 -3.59 4.76
N ILE A 18 -2.74 -4.16 3.88
CA ILE A 18 -2.96 -5.61 3.83
C ILE A 18 -1.65 -6.34 3.52
N LEU A 19 -0.92 -5.90 2.49
CA LEU A 19 0.34 -6.53 2.09
C LEU A 19 1.45 -6.35 3.14
N ALA A 20 1.55 -5.17 3.76
CA ALA A 20 2.50 -4.93 4.84
C ALA A 20 2.18 -5.81 6.06
N ALA A 21 0.90 -5.93 6.44
CA ALA A 21 0.46 -6.82 7.51
C ALA A 21 0.78 -8.29 7.19
N LEU A 22 0.50 -8.75 5.98
CA LEU A 22 0.88 -10.09 5.54
C LEU A 22 2.40 -10.31 5.60
N GLY A 23 3.18 -9.31 5.15
CA GLY A 23 4.64 -9.37 5.20
C GLY A 23 5.19 -9.41 6.64
N VAL A 24 4.58 -8.72 7.60
CA VAL A 24 5.04 -8.68 9.00
C VAL A 24 4.59 -9.90 9.80
N PHE A 25 3.31 -10.27 9.70
CA PHE A 25 2.73 -11.34 10.53
C PHE A 25 2.89 -12.73 9.91
N TRP A 26 2.98 -12.84 8.58
CA TRP A 26 3.17 -14.10 7.86
C TRP A 26 4.33 -14.00 6.85
N PRO A 27 5.58 -13.76 7.30
CA PRO A 27 6.74 -13.62 6.41
C PRO A 27 7.03 -14.89 5.58
N GLY A 28 6.54 -16.05 6.04
CA GLY A 28 6.62 -17.31 5.29
C GLY A 28 5.63 -17.41 4.11
N LEU A 29 4.58 -16.58 4.08
CA LEU A 29 3.61 -16.50 2.98
C LEU A 29 4.16 -15.63 1.83
N ARG A 30 5.37 -15.93 1.40
CA ARG A 30 6.08 -15.26 0.30
C ARG A 30 5.92 -16.04 -1.01
N ALA A 31 6.24 -15.40 -2.13
CA ALA A 31 6.23 -16.07 -3.43
C ALA A 31 7.29 -17.17 -3.46
N SER A 32 6.93 -18.37 -3.92
CA SER A 32 7.82 -19.56 -3.96
C SER A 32 9.10 -19.34 -4.78
N LEU A 33 9.07 -18.38 -5.71
CA LEU A 33 10.18 -18.06 -6.61
C LEU A 33 11.30 -17.22 -5.97
N THR A 34 11.11 -16.66 -4.77
CA THR A 34 12.08 -15.78 -4.14
C THR A 34 12.08 -15.90 -2.62
N ASP A 35 13.27 -15.78 -2.02
CA ASP A 35 13.40 -15.71 -0.57
C ASP A 35 13.03 -14.33 -0.01
N LEU A 36 12.85 -13.33 -0.87
CA LEU A 36 12.49 -11.99 -0.44
C LEU A 36 11.01 -11.90 -0.04
N ASN A 37 10.74 -11.12 1.00
CA ASN A 37 9.39 -10.84 1.46
C ASN A 37 8.70 -9.82 0.55
N VAL A 38 8.29 -10.26 -0.63
CA VAL A 38 7.67 -9.41 -1.68
C VAL A 38 6.45 -8.67 -1.16
N ASN A 39 5.63 -9.32 -0.32
CA ASN A 39 4.46 -8.69 0.29
C ASN A 39 4.84 -7.44 1.08
N LEU A 40 5.90 -7.51 1.88
CA LEU A 40 6.35 -6.37 2.68
C LEU A 40 6.87 -5.23 1.80
N TYR A 41 7.73 -5.52 0.81
CA TYR A 41 8.27 -4.49 -0.08
C TYR A 41 7.18 -3.82 -0.90
N CYS A 42 6.31 -4.60 -1.55
CA CYS A 42 5.20 -4.07 -2.32
C CYS A 42 4.21 -3.30 -1.43
N GLY A 43 3.91 -3.81 -0.23
CA GLY A 43 3.04 -3.17 0.74
C GLY A 43 3.55 -1.79 1.16
N ILE A 44 4.85 -1.67 1.47
CA ILE A 44 5.49 -0.40 1.81
C ILE A 44 5.42 0.61 0.65
N VAL A 45 5.72 0.17 -0.58
CA VAL A 45 5.66 1.05 -1.76
C VAL A 45 4.23 1.54 -2.01
N MET A 46 3.23 0.65 -1.90
CA MET A 46 1.82 1.01 -2.03
C MET A 46 1.36 1.96 -0.93
N LEU A 47 1.78 1.74 0.32
CA LEU A 47 1.50 2.64 1.44
C LEU A 47 2.10 4.03 1.22
N ALA A 48 3.35 4.11 0.77
CA ALA A 48 4.01 5.36 0.49
C ALA A 48 3.26 6.14 -0.61
N PHE A 49 2.90 5.47 -1.71
CA PHE A 49 2.16 6.08 -2.80
C PHE A 49 0.75 6.53 -2.38
N GLY A 50 -0.02 5.64 -1.75
CA GLY A 50 -1.37 5.93 -1.27
C GLY A 50 -1.38 7.06 -0.24
N GLY A 51 -0.43 7.05 0.70
CA GLY A 51 -0.24 8.11 1.69
C GLY A 51 0.07 9.46 1.04
N VAL A 52 0.99 9.51 0.08
CA VAL A 52 1.30 10.75 -0.68
C VAL A 52 0.05 11.27 -1.39
N MET A 53 -0.72 10.41 -2.06
CA MET A 53 -1.96 10.79 -2.73
C MET A 53 -3.02 11.34 -1.77
N LEU A 54 -3.19 10.73 -0.60
CA LEU A 54 -4.14 11.19 0.43
C LEU A 54 -3.71 12.51 1.05
N LEU A 55 -2.42 12.70 1.34
CA LEU A 55 -1.87 13.99 1.81
C LEU A 55 -2.13 15.09 0.79
N LEU A 56 -1.91 14.78 -0.48
CA LEU A 56 -2.14 15.64 -1.61
C LEU A 56 -3.63 16.01 -1.78
N ALA A 57 -4.54 15.05 -1.61
CA ALA A 57 -5.98 15.28 -1.62
C ALA A 57 -6.41 16.19 -0.45
N ARG A 58 -5.89 15.94 0.75
CA ARG A 58 -6.21 16.71 1.96
C ARG A 58 -5.77 18.17 1.88
N LYS A 59 -4.71 18.50 1.12
CA LYS A 59 -4.27 19.89 0.91
C LYS A 59 -5.18 20.70 -0.02
N ARG A 60 -6.08 20.06 -0.77
CA ARG A 60 -6.93 20.71 -1.78
C ARG A 60 -8.42 20.78 -1.41
N SER A 61 -8.81 20.15 -0.29
CA SER A 61 -10.17 20.18 0.26
C SER A 61 -10.28 21.22 1.37
#